data_AF-A0A6G1GIF1-F1
#
_entry.id   AF-A0A6G1GIF1-F1
#
_cell.length_a   1.000
_cell.length_b   1.000
_cell.length_c   1.000
_cell.angle_alpha   90.00
_cell.angle_beta   90.00
_cell.angle_gamma   90.00
#
_symmetry.space_group_name_H-M   'P 1'
#
loop_
_entity.id
_entity.type
_entity.pdbx_description
1 polymer ?
#
loop_
_entity_poly.entity_id
_entity_poly.type
_entity_poly.pdbx_seq_one_letter_code
_entity_poly.pdbx_strand_id
1 'polypeptide(L)'
;MCVSGIFILLRLYVHIRPAWRIWWDDALVAIAFPIIIGLCVVQVLSYQYGSGTPILFLTKEQIMILRMYLVISTWLWFWTVALTRMSIAFMILRVKKTGPWRIGLYAVIIFQLLFVLGIFLWDVSYCRPVQTLWDASITGDVCMGYKKVFRKSLVYSTIHILIDIGLSLVPIIFIRTINRSLLER
;
A
#
# COMPACT_ATOMS: atom_id res chain seq x y z
N MET A 1 -11.27 -7.89 -1.19
CA MET A 1 -10.55 -6.84 -0.42
C MET A 1 -11.04 -6.71 1.03
N CYS A 2 -12.34 -6.73 1.33
CA CYS A 2 -12.83 -6.71 2.73
C CYS A 2 -12.35 -7.92 3.58
N VAL A 3 -12.30 -9.11 2.98
CA VAL A 3 -11.77 -10.32 3.62
C VAL A 3 -10.27 -10.15 3.96
N SER A 4 -9.50 -9.54 3.05
CA SER A 4 -8.09 -9.20 3.30
C SER A 4 -7.93 -8.18 4.43
N GLY A 5 -8.85 -7.21 4.53
CA GLY A 5 -8.92 -6.27 5.65
C GLY A 5 -9.11 -6.99 6.99
N ILE A 6 -10.02 -7.97 7.07
CA ILE A 6 -10.23 -8.79 8.28
C ILE A 6 -8.95 -9.57 8.64
N PHE A 7 -8.26 -10.17 7.67
CA PHE A 7 -6.97 -10.84 7.94
C PHE A 7 -5.88 -9.87 8.42
N ILE A 8 -5.88 -8.63 7.95
CA ILE A 8 -4.94 -7.58 8.41
C ILE A 8 -5.29 -7.13 9.84
N LEU A 9 -6.58 -6.90 10.13
CA LEU A 9 -7.07 -6.60 11.48
C LEU A 9 -6.71 -7.73 12.46
N LEU A 10 -6.86 -8.99 12.04
CA LEU A 10 -6.51 -10.16 12.85
C LEU A 10 -4.99 -10.28 13.05
N ARG A 11 -4.18 -9.98 12.01
CA ARG A 11 -2.71 -9.92 12.14
C ARG A 11 -2.26 -8.83 13.11
N LEU A 12 -2.92 -7.66 13.09
CA LEU A 12 -2.71 -6.58 14.06
C LEU A 12 -3.11 -6.99 15.48
N TYR A 13 -4.27 -7.62 15.64
CA TYR A 13 -4.75 -8.10 16.93
C TYR A 13 -3.78 -9.10 17.59
N VAL A 14 -3.18 -9.98 16.78
CA VAL A 14 -2.16 -10.93 17.25
C VAL A 14 -0.82 -10.24 17.54
N HIS A 15 -0.43 -9.19 16.79
CA HIS A 15 0.81 -8.44 17.01
C HIS A 15 0.79 -7.47 18.21
N ILE A 16 -0.39 -7.02 18.64
CA ILE A 16 -0.54 -6.16 19.82
C ILE A 16 -0.22 -6.90 21.15
N ARG A 17 -0.07 -8.24 21.12
CA ARG A 17 0.07 -9.06 22.34
C ARG A 17 1.48 -9.49 22.80
N PRO A 18 2.64 -9.24 22.13
CA PRO A 18 3.93 -9.50 22.76
C PRO A 18 4.86 -8.27 22.89
N ALA A 19 4.93 -7.79 24.14
CA ALA A 19 6.05 -7.13 24.83
C ALA A 19 6.14 -5.59 24.84
N TRP A 20 6.14 -5.06 26.08
CA TRP A 20 6.32 -3.71 26.61
C TRP A 20 7.59 -2.94 26.16
N ARG A 21 7.88 -2.85 24.86
CA ARG A 21 8.81 -1.83 24.35
C ARG A 21 8.26 -1.31 23.02
N ILE A 22 7.81 -0.06 23.01
CA ILE A 22 7.34 0.63 21.81
C ILE A 22 8.55 0.81 20.89
N TRP A 23 8.60 0.06 19.79
CA TRP A 23 9.62 0.23 18.75
C TRP A 23 9.02 0.92 17.53
N TRP A 24 9.87 1.37 16.60
CA TRP A 24 9.46 1.99 15.32
C TRP A 24 8.46 1.13 14.51
N ASP A 25 8.46 -0.18 14.71
CA ASP A 25 7.49 -1.13 14.14
C ASP A 25 6.05 -0.84 14.59
N ASP A 26 5.84 -0.66 15.90
CA ASP A 26 4.51 -0.41 16.49
C ASP A 26 3.93 0.93 16.03
N ALA A 27 4.79 1.95 15.86
CA ALA A 27 4.37 3.26 15.36
C ALA A 27 3.91 3.20 13.89
N LEU A 28 4.62 2.45 13.04
CA LEU A 28 4.24 2.30 11.63
C LEU A 28 2.93 1.53 11.47
N VAL A 29 2.73 0.49 12.28
CA VAL A 29 1.47 -0.28 12.32
C VAL A 29 0.31 0.59 12.83
N ALA A 30 0.54 1.39 13.87
CA ALA A 30 -0.45 2.32 14.40
C ALA A 30 -0.88 3.39 13.39
N ILE A 31 0.02 3.83 12.50
CA ILE A 31 -0.29 4.78 11.41
C ILE A 31 -0.97 4.07 10.22
N ALA A 32 -0.54 2.84 9.89
CA ALA A 32 -1.12 2.08 8.80
C ALA A 32 -2.59 1.72 9.04
N PHE A 33 -2.95 1.45 10.28
CA PHE A 33 -4.28 1.01 10.68
C PHE A 33 -5.41 2.00 10.32
N PRO A 34 -5.37 3.29 10.73
CA PRO A 34 -6.41 4.25 10.35
C PRO A 34 -6.46 4.48 8.83
N ILE A 35 -5.32 4.43 8.14
CA ILE A 35 -5.27 4.58 6.67
C ILE A 35 -6.03 3.43 6.00
N ILE A 36 -5.89 2.20 6.50
CA ILE A 36 -6.60 1.03 5.97
C ILE A 36 -8.11 1.13 6.21
N ILE A 37 -8.51 1.64 7.37
CA ILE A 37 -9.93 1.86 7.68
C ILE A 37 -10.49 2.91 6.73
N GLY A 38 -9.78 4.03 6.55
CA GLY A 38 -10.15 5.08 5.60
C GLY A 38 -10.31 4.53 4.19
N LEU A 39 -9.37 3.68 3.73
CA LEU A 39 -9.46 3.02 2.42
C LEU A 39 -10.73 2.16 2.31
N CYS A 40 -11.04 1.35 3.34
CA CYS A 40 -12.25 0.53 3.36
C CYS A 40 -13.52 1.38 3.28
N VAL A 41 -13.59 2.47 4.07
CA VAL A 41 -14.75 3.39 4.06
C VAL A 41 -14.93 4.02 2.69
N VAL A 42 -13.87 4.61 2.12
CA VAL A 42 -13.90 5.23 0.79
C VAL A 42 -14.32 4.23 -0.28
N GLN A 43 -13.84 3.00 -0.20
CA GLN A 43 -14.22 1.96 -1.15
C GLN A 43 -15.70 1.57 -1.02
N VAL A 44 -16.22 1.43 0.19
CA VAL A 44 -17.65 1.17 0.43
C VAL A 44 -18.51 2.32 -0.12
N LEU A 45 -18.12 3.57 0.14
CA LEU A 45 -18.80 4.73 -0.41
C LEU A 45 -18.78 4.70 -1.95
N SER A 46 -17.65 4.35 -2.57
CA SER A 46 -17.57 4.26 -4.04
C SER A 46 -18.62 3.31 -4.64
N TYR A 47 -18.94 2.20 -3.97
CA TYR A 47 -20.00 1.28 -4.41
C TYR A 47 -21.39 1.90 -4.34
N GLN A 48 -21.66 2.75 -3.35
CA GLN A 48 -22.94 3.46 -3.24
C GLN A 48 -23.16 4.44 -4.40
N TYR A 49 -22.07 5.02 -4.94
CA TYR A 49 -22.11 5.94 -6.08
C TYR A 49 -21.97 5.24 -7.44
N GLY A 50 -22.14 3.92 -7.51
CA GLY A 50 -22.16 3.18 -8.77
C GLY A 50 -20.80 2.60 -9.21
N SER A 51 -19.87 2.38 -8.28
CA SER A 51 -18.71 1.53 -8.59
C SER A 51 -19.18 0.13 -9.01
N GLY A 52 -18.86 -0.27 -10.23
CA GLY A 52 -19.29 -1.55 -10.81
C GLY A 52 -20.53 -1.49 -11.70
N THR A 53 -21.23 -0.34 -11.79
CA THR A 53 -22.30 -0.15 -12.79
C THR A 53 -21.73 0.44 -14.08
N PRO A 54 -22.26 0.08 -15.28
CA PRO A 54 -21.78 0.64 -16.53
C PRO A 54 -22.02 2.15 -16.56
N ILE A 55 -21.00 2.92 -16.98
CA ILE A 55 -21.00 4.40 -16.99
C ILE A 55 -22.22 5.04 -17.67
N LEU A 56 -22.86 4.33 -18.60
CA LEU A 56 -24.05 4.78 -19.33
C LEU A 56 -25.29 4.96 -18.44
N PHE A 57 -25.33 4.29 -17.29
CA PHE A 57 -26.45 4.33 -16.34
C PHE A 57 -26.23 5.29 -15.17
N LEU A 58 -25.09 5.98 -15.10
CA LEU A 58 -24.81 6.93 -14.04
C LEU A 58 -25.07 8.37 -14.49
N THR A 59 -25.51 9.20 -13.55
CA THR A 59 -25.57 10.65 -13.77
C THR A 59 -24.16 11.26 -13.77
N LYS A 60 -24.00 12.43 -14.39
CA LYS A 60 -22.72 13.16 -14.41
C LYS A 60 -22.18 13.44 -13.00
N GLU A 61 -23.07 13.77 -12.07
CA GLU A 61 -22.73 14.02 -10.67
C GLU A 61 -22.25 12.75 -9.96
N GLN A 62 -22.93 11.61 -10.16
CA GLN A 62 -22.48 10.33 -9.62
C GLN A 62 -21.10 9.93 -10.16
N ILE A 63 -20.85 10.15 -11.47
CA ILE A 63 -19.54 9.88 -12.07
C ILE A 63 -18.44 10.74 -11.44
N MET A 64 -18.71 12.03 -11.21
CA MET A 64 -17.75 12.94 -10.57
C MET A 64 -17.39 12.47 -9.16
N ILE A 65 -18.40 12.20 -8.33
CA ILE A 65 -18.21 11.73 -6.95
C ILE A 65 -17.51 10.36 -6.93
N LEU A 66 -17.92 9.44 -7.81
CA LEU A 66 -17.29 8.14 -7.97
C LEU A 66 -15.80 8.27 -8.31
N ARG A 67 -15.45 9.11 -9.29
CA ARG A 67 -14.04 9.37 -9.65
C ARG A 67 -13.25 9.94 -8.49
N MET A 68 -13.84 10.87 -7.73
CA MET A 68 -13.20 11.43 -6.54
C MET A 68 -12.85 10.32 -5.53
N TYR A 69 -13.81 9.45 -5.20
CA TYR A 69 -13.55 8.33 -4.29
C TYR A 69 -12.52 7.34 -4.84
N LEU A 70 -12.51 7.05 -6.14
CA LEU A 70 -11.52 6.16 -6.77
C LEU A 70 -10.11 6.75 -6.76
N VAL A 71 -9.97 8.06 -6.94
CA VAL A 71 -8.68 8.75 -6.84
C VAL A 71 -8.15 8.70 -5.42
N ILE A 72 -9.00 9.03 -4.44
CA ILE A 72 -8.65 8.98 -3.01
C ILE A 72 -8.30 7.55 -2.59
N SER A 73 -9.09 6.55 -3.02
CA SER A 73 -8.81 5.14 -2.68
C SER A 73 -7.48 4.68 -3.26
N THR A 74 -7.15 5.10 -4.49
CA THR A 74 -5.85 4.79 -5.12
C THR A 74 -4.69 5.34 -4.31
N TRP A 75 -4.79 6.59 -3.85
CA TRP A 75 -3.76 7.21 -3.01
C TRP A 75 -3.60 6.49 -1.66
N LEU A 76 -4.70 6.23 -0.96
CA LEU A 76 -4.69 5.50 0.31
C LEU A 76 -4.15 4.06 0.16
N TRP A 77 -4.43 3.42 -0.98
CA TRP A 77 -3.94 2.08 -1.29
C TRP A 77 -2.42 2.05 -1.43
N PHE A 78 -1.81 3.01 -2.14
CA PHE A 78 -0.34 3.09 -2.26
C PHE A 78 0.34 3.16 -0.88
N TRP A 79 -0.17 4.03 -0.01
CA TRP A 79 0.34 4.18 1.36
C TRP A 79 0.15 2.92 2.19
N THR A 80 -1.04 2.31 2.11
CA THR A 80 -1.37 1.07 2.81
C THR A 80 -0.39 -0.05 2.45
N VAL A 81 -0.15 -0.29 1.15
CA VAL A 81 0.75 -1.35 0.68
C VAL A 81 2.19 -1.08 1.11
N ALA A 82 2.64 0.17 1.02
CA ALA A 82 3.98 0.56 1.46
C ALA A 82 4.18 0.34 2.96
N LEU A 83 3.26 0.84 3.79
CA LEU A 83 3.33 0.71 5.25
C LEU A 83 3.26 -0.74 5.71
N THR A 84 2.40 -1.55 5.08
CA THR A 84 2.27 -2.98 5.40
C THR A 84 3.58 -3.72 5.15
N ARG A 85 4.23 -3.50 4.00
CA ARG A 85 5.51 -4.13 3.66
C ARG A 85 6.65 -3.63 4.55
N MET A 86 6.66 -2.34 4.90
CA MET A 86 7.64 -1.80 5.85
C MET A 86 7.51 -2.47 7.22
N SER A 87 6.29 -2.66 7.74
CA SER A 87 6.07 -3.41 9.01
C SER A 87 6.63 -4.84 8.93
N ILE A 88 6.40 -5.56 7.83
CA ILE A 88 6.98 -6.91 7.65
C ILE A 88 8.53 -6.85 7.66
N ALA A 89 9.12 -5.87 6.99
CA ALA A 89 10.57 -5.70 6.96
C ALA A 89 11.15 -5.37 8.36
N PHE A 90 10.46 -4.53 9.14
CA PHE A 90 10.82 -4.24 10.54
C PHE A 90 10.67 -5.45 11.45
N MET A 91 9.62 -6.25 11.28
CA MET A 91 9.45 -7.52 11.99
C MET A 91 10.63 -8.47 11.72
N ILE A 92 11.09 -8.59 10.47
CA ILE A 92 12.27 -9.39 10.12
C ILE A 92 13.53 -8.84 10.79
N LEU A 93 13.75 -7.52 10.78
CA LEU A 93 14.87 -6.86 11.47
C LEU A 93 14.86 -7.12 12.98
N ARG A 94 13.67 -7.25 13.59
CA ARG A 94 13.52 -7.56 15.03
C ARG A 94 13.96 -8.98 15.34
N VAL A 95 13.60 -9.96 14.50
CA VAL A 95 13.94 -11.38 14.69
C VAL A 95 15.43 -11.62 14.45
N LYS A 96 16.03 -10.99 13.43
CA LYS A 96 17.45 -11.14 13.08
C LYS A 96 18.28 -9.94 13.56
N LYS A 97 18.91 -10.07 14.73
CA LYS A 97 19.74 -9.01 15.32
C LYS A 97 21.13 -8.88 14.70
N THR A 98 21.67 -9.93 14.08
CA THR A 98 23.07 -10.00 13.57
C THR A 98 23.14 -10.34 12.08
N GLY A 99 24.01 -9.63 11.33
CA GLY A 99 24.35 -9.91 9.94
C GLY A 99 24.28 -8.70 8.99
N PRO A 100 25.03 -8.73 7.86
CA PRO A 100 25.07 -7.63 6.87
C PRO A 100 23.73 -7.38 6.16
N TRP A 101 22.84 -8.38 6.16
CA TRP A 101 21.48 -8.31 5.62
C TRP A 101 20.61 -7.19 6.22
N ARG A 102 20.95 -6.69 7.42
CA ARG A 102 20.25 -5.55 8.04
C ARG A 102 20.36 -4.28 7.21
N ILE A 103 21.53 -4.01 6.64
CA ILE A 103 21.76 -2.83 5.80
C ILE A 103 20.88 -2.90 4.55
N GLY A 104 20.79 -4.08 3.94
CA GLY A 104 19.90 -4.33 2.81
C GLY A 104 18.42 -4.10 3.16
N LEU A 105 17.95 -4.59 4.31
CA LEU A 105 16.57 -4.37 4.76
C LEU A 105 16.25 -2.90 5.02
N TYR A 106 17.15 -2.16 5.68
CA TYR A 106 16.97 -0.71 5.85
C TYR A 106 16.96 0.03 4.50
N ALA A 107 17.81 -0.37 3.56
CA ALA A 107 17.81 0.20 2.21
C ALA A 107 16.48 -0.06 1.48
N VAL A 108 15.90 -1.27 1.60
CA VAL A 108 14.58 -1.59 1.03
C VAL A 108 13.48 -0.73 1.66
N ILE A 109 13.48 -0.56 2.98
CA ILE A 109 12.50 0.27 3.70
C ILE A 109 12.57 1.72 3.21
N ILE A 110 13.77 2.30 3.18
CA ILE A 110 13.98 3.70 2.74
C ILE A 110 13.58 3.86 1.27
N PHE A 111 14.04 2.95 0.41
CA PHE A 111 13.67 2.95 -1.01
C PHE A 111 12.15 2.94 -1.18
N GLN A 112 11.46 2.09 -0.42
CA GLN A 112 10.02 1.95 -0.53
C GLN A 112 9.26 3.20 -0.05
N LEU A 113 9.74 3.85 1.01
CA LEU A 113 9.19 5.12 1.49
C LEU A 113 9.37 6.24 0.45
N LEU A 114 10.57 6.36 -0.12
CA LEU A 114 10.84 7.35 -1.17
C LEU A 114 10.04 7.07 -2.44
N PHE A 115 9.89 5.79 -2.80
CA PHE A 115 9.14 5.36 -3.97
C PHE A 115 7.65 5.69 -3.86
N VAL A 116 7.01 5.39 -2.71
CA VAL A 116 5.59 5.73 -2.51
C VAL A 116 5.35 7.24 -2.50
N LEU A 117 6.25 8.00 -1.87
CA LEU A 117 6.22 9.46 -1.90
C LEU A 117 6.33 10.01 -3.33
N GLY A 118 7.28 9.51 -4.12
CA GLY A 118 7.47 9.92 -5.51
C GLY A 118 6.25 9.63 -6.40
N ILE A 119 5.65 8.44 -6.24
CA ILE A 119 4.43 8.06 -6.98
C ILE A 119 3.24 8.93 -6.57
N PHE A 120 3.08 9.19 -5.26
CA PHE A 120 2.02 10.06 -4.76
C PHE A 120 2.15 11.49 -5.30
N LEU A 121 3.35 12.07 -5.23
CA LEU A 121 3.62 13.41 -5.77
C LEU A 121 3.39 13.47 -7.28
N TRP A 122 3.77 12.41 -8.02
CA TRP A 122 3.47 12.30 -9.44
C TRP A 122 1.96 12.30 -9.70
N ASP A 123 1.18 11.54 -8.94
CA ASP A 123 -0.27 11.44 -9.16
C ASP A 123 -1.00 12.73 -8.79
N VAL A 124 -0.56 13.43 -7.76
CA VAL A 124 -1.08 14.76 -7.42
C VAL A 124 -0.71 15.79 -8.50
N SER A 125 0.47 15.68 -9.13
CA SER A 125 0.93 16.62 -10.15
C SER A 125 0.58 16.24 -11.60
N TYR A 126 -0.05 15.08 -11.81
CA TYR A 126 -0.34 14.51 -13.12
C TYR A 126 -1.35 15.36 -13.94
N CYS A 127 -2.26 16.05 -13.25
CA CYS A 127 -3.18 17.03 -13.83
C CYS A 127 -3.05 18.37 -13.11
N ARG A 128 -3.15 19.46 -13.87
CA ARG A 128 -3.22 20.83 -13.36
C ARG A 128 -4.49 21.47 -13.95
N PRO A 129 -5.49 21.85 -13.13
CA PRO A 129 -5.61 21.65 -11.68
C PRO A 129 -5.89 20.18 -11.30
N VAL A 130 -5.61 19.79 -10.05
CA VAL A 130 -5.77 18.41 -9.55
C VAL A 130 -7.24 18.00 -9.59
N GLN A 131 -8.15 18.96 -9.40
CA GLN A 131 -9.59 18.79 -9.40
C GLN A 131 -10.11 18.16 -10.69
N THR A 132 -9.40 18.33 -11.81
CA THR A 132 -9.79 17.74 -13.09
C THR A 132 -9.74 16.21 -13.10
N LEU A 133 -9.07 15.61 -12.11
CA LEU A 133 -9.11 14.16 -11.89
C LEU A 133 -10.53 13.62 -11.71
N TRP A 134 -11.38 14.38 -11.03
CA TRP A 134 -12.76 13.97 -10.74
C TRP A 134 -13.80 14.85 -11.43
N ASP A 135 -13.53 16.13 -11.63
CA ASP A 135 -14.41 17.07 -12.33
C ASP A 135 -13.95 17.33 -13.77
N ALA A 136 -14.62 16.66 -14.72
CA ALA A 136 -14.33 16.82 -16.15
C ALA A 136 -14.92 18.09 -16.77
N SER A 137 -15.62 18.94 -16.01
CA SER A 137 -16.19 20.20 -16.51
C SER A 137 -15.17 21.36 -16.53
N ILE A 138 -14.04 21.19 -15.86
CA ILE A 138 -12.97 22.18 -15.80
C ILE A 138 -12.30 22.28 -17.17
N THR A 139 -12.30 23.48 -17.75
CA THR A 139 -11.69 23.77 -19.05
C THR A 139 -10.28 24.34 -18.88
N GLY A 140 -9.38 24.06 -19.83
CA GLY A 140 -7.99 24.54 -19.80
C GLY A 140 -7.06 23.70 -18.91
N ASP A 141 -7.43 22.46 -18.64
CA ASP A 141 -6.62 21.53 -17.87
C ASP A 141 -5.42 21.02 -18.68
N VAL A 142 -4.31 20.83 -17.97
CA VAL A 142 -3.11 20.19 -18.54
C VAL A 142 -2.91 18.88 -17.81
N CYS A 143 -3.42 17.81 -18.42
CA CYS A 143 -3.26 16.44 -17.95
C CYS A 143 -2.23 15.69 -18.80
N MET A 144 -1.41 14.86 -18.15
CA MET A 144 -0.48 14.01 -18.88
C MET A 144 -1.21 12.92 -19.65
N GLY A 145 -0.83 12.71 -20.92
CA GLY A 145 -1.49 11.72 -21.77
C GLY A 145 -1.42 10.28 -21.26
N TYR A 146 -2.42 9.48 -21.63
CA TYR A 146 -2.61 8.09 -21.21
C TYR A 146 -1.34 7.21 -21.29
N LYS A 147 -0.52 7.38 -22.34
CA LYS A 147 0.74 6.62 -22.51
C LYS A 147 1.72 6.80 -21.32
N LYS A 148 1.80 8.00 -20.74
CA LYS A 148 2.67 8.29 -19.59
C LYS A 148 2.14 7.59 -18.33
N VAL A 149 0.82 7.65 -18.12
CA VAL A 149 0.14 6.99 -17.00
C VAL A 149 0.30 5.47 -17.09
N PHE A 150 0.11 4.89 -18.28
CA PHE A 150 0.30 3.47 -18.53
C PHE A 150 1.73 3.02 -18.24
N ARG A 151 2.73 3.76 -18.74
CA ARG A 151 4.13 3.47 -18.45
C ARG A 151 4.46 3.54 -16.95
N LYS A 152 3.92 4.51 -16.23
CA LYS A 152 4.04 4.60 -14.76
C LYS A 152 3.48 3.34 -14.10
N SER A 153 2.28 2.93 -14.50
CA SER A 153 1.62 1.75 -13.94
C SER A 153 2.43 0.47 -14.15
N LEU A 154 3.04 0.30 -15.33
CA LEU A 154 3.94 -0.83 -15.61
C LEU A 154 5.16 -0.81 -14.69
N VAL A 155 5.90 0.30 -14.64
CA VAL A 155 7.10 0.43 -13.80
C VAL A 155 6.77 0.20 -12.33
N TYR A 156 5.68 0.80 -11.85
CA TYR A 156 5.19 0.63 -10.50
C TYR A 156 4.92 -0.84 -10.16
N SER A 157 4.18 -1.53 -11.02
CA SER A 157 3.80 -2.93 -10.82
C SER A 157 5.02 -3.85 -10.82
N THR A 158 5.96 -3.65 -11.75
CA THR A 158 7.20 -4.45 -11.82
C THR A 158 8.04 -4.30 -10.55
N ILE A 159 8.27 -3.07 -10.09
CA ILE A 159 9.02 -2.82 -8.85
C ILE A 159 8.31 -3.43 -7.65
N HIS A 160 6.98 -3.32 -7.59
CA HIS A 160 6.18 -3.90 -6.52
C HIS A 160 6.30 -5.42 -6.45
N ILE A 161 6.28 -6.10 -7.58
CA ILE A 161 6.42 -7.56 -7.66
C ILE A 161 7.82 -7.98 -7.21
N LEU A 162 8.87 -7.27 -7.65
CA LEU A 162 10.25 -7.56 -7.26
C LEU A 162 10.47 -7.46 -5.75
N ILE A 163 9.91 -6.43 -5.11
CA ILE A 163 9.97 -6.26 -3.65
C ILE A 163 9.23 -7.40 -2.95
N ASP A 164 8.04 -7.80 -3.42
CA ASP A 164 7.28 -8.90 -2.82
C ASP A 164 8.04 -10.22 -2.90
N ILE A 165 8.63 -10.53 -4.07
CA ILE A 165 9.47 -11.72 -4.24
C ILE A 165 10.64 -11.66 -3.26
N GLY A 166 11.35 -10.53 -3.19
CA GLY A 166 12.47 -10.33 -2.27
C GLY A 166 12.07 -10.58 -0.80
N LEU A 167 11.00 -9.93 -0.33
CA LEU A 167 10.50 -10.07 1.04
C LEU A 167 9.98 -11.49 1.33
N SER A 168 9.38 -12.18 0.36
CA SER A 168 8.87 -13.54 0.53
C SER A 168 9.99 -14.60 0.66
N LEU A 169 11.13 -14.39 0.01
CA LEU A 169 12.27 -15.32 0.05
C LEU A 169 13.02 -15.26 1.39
N VAL A 170 13.05 -14.10 2.03
CA VAL A 170 13.75 -13.89 3.32
C VAL A 170 13.32 -14.88 4.42
N PRO A 171 12.01 -15.04 4.74
CA PRO A 171 11.58 -16.03 5.74
C PRO A 171 11.77 -17.49 5.29
N ILE A 172 11.73 -17.78 3.99
CA ILE A 172 11.94 -19.13 3.46
C ILE A 172 13.40 -19.58 3.65
N ILE A 173 14.36 -18.71 3.32
CA ILE A 173 15.79 -18.96 3.55
C ILE A 173 16.04 -19.13 5.05
N PHE A 174 15.37 -18.33 5.89
CA PHE A 174 15.47 -18.45 7.34
C PHE A 174 15.02 -19.82 7.87
N ILE A 175 13.83 -20.29 7.48
CA ILE A 175 13.31 -21.60 7.94
C ILE A 175 14.23 -22.74 7.49
N ARG A 176 14.75 -22.69 6.26
CA ARG A 176 15.69 -23.70 5.76
C ARG A 176 17.02 -23.75 6.50
N THR A 177 17.42 -22.66 7.15
CA THR A 177 18.67 -22.60 7.93
C THR A 177 18.47 -23.05 9.38
N ILE A 178 17.22 -23.20 9.85
CA ILE A 178 16.91 -23.78 11.16
C ILE A 178 17.00 -25.30 11.02
N ASN A 179 18.16 -25.84 11.31
CA ASN A 179 18.35 -27.26 11.51
C ASN A 179 17.65 -27.62 12.83
N ARG A 180 16.42 -28.14 12.80
CA ARG A 180 15.80 -28.69 14.02
C ARG A 180 16.60 -29.92 14.42
N SER A 181 17.30 -29.87 15.56
CA SER A 181 17.75 -31.10 16.21
C SER A 181 16.51 -31.89 16.62
N LEU A 182 16.47 -33.18 16.30
CA LEU A 182 15.37 -34.12 16.51
C LEU A 182 15.00 -34.38 18.00
N LEU A 183 15.49 -33.55 18.93
CA LEU A 183 15.43 -33.77 20.39
C LEU A 183 14.20 -33.15 21.08
N GLU A 184 13.29 -32.54 20.33
CA GLU A 184 12.02 -31.98 20.85
C GLU A 184 10.83 -32.67 20.17
N ARG A 185 10.80 -34.00 20.27
CA ARG A 185 9.72 -34.86 19.76
C ARG A 185 8.97 -35.50 20.92
#